data_AF-A0A942QUZ8-F1
#
_entry.id   AF-A0A942QUZ8-F1
#
_cell.length_a   1.000
_cell.length_b   1.000
_cell.length_c   1.000
_cell.angle_alpha   90.00
_cell.angle_beta   90.00
_cell.angle_gamma   90.00
#
_symmetry.space_group_name_H-M   'P 1'
#
loop_
_entity.id
_entity.type
_entity.pdbx_description
1 polymer ?
#
loop_
_entity_poly.entity_id
_entity_poly.type
_entity_poly.pdbx_seq_one_letter_code
_entity_poly.pdbx_strand_id
1 'polypeptide(L)'
;METVGSGNYLSNREWFRDALRGQNVILCYTSALECHQLFLGYLNESQIDVYALDKGEYSNINYHVVESFEGIETVRFDDLVCTSVNQTVNDMLADFDNIDEQSLIEALWYYYVTHNKSFDGLDISPQNMARFGSIKDWAVGYKEE
;
A
#
# COMPACT_ATOMS: atom_id res chain seq x y z
N MET A 1 10.21 13.50 15.28
CA MET A 1 9.89 14.59 14.33
C MET A 1 8.83 14.04 13.40
N GLU A 2 7.92 14.83 12.86
CA GLU A 2 6.98 14.34 11.84
C GLU A 2 7.32 14.97 10.48
N THR A 3 7.03 14.24 9.40
CA THR A 3 7.05 14.78 8.04
C THR A 3 5.74 15.53 7.73
N VAL A 4 5.64 16.12 6.54
CA VAL A 4 4.42 16.81 6.09
C VAL A 4 3.24 15.84 5.95
N GLY A 5 2.01 16.33 6.18
CA GLY A 5 0.77 15.57 5.93
C GLY A 5 0.15 15.87 4.55
N SER A 6 -0.82 15.05 4.13
CA SER A 6 -1.39 15.05 2.78
C SER A 6 -2.28 16.25 2.45
N GLY A 7 -2.82 16.95 3.46
CA GLY A 7 -3.85 17.99 3.29
C GLY A 7 -3.47 19.22 2.46
N ASN A 8 -2.18 19.40 2.13
CA ASN A 8 -1.70 20.50 1.29
C ASN A 8 -1.38 20.08 -0.16
N TYR A 9 -1.66 18.84 -0.54
CA TYR A 9 -1.28 18.25 -1.83
C TYR A 9 -2.52 17.90 -2.66
N LEU A 10 -2.39 17.97 -3.99
CA LEU A 10 -3.49 17.61 -4.92
C LEU A 10 -3.57 16.09 -5.15
N SER A 11 -2.49 15.36 -4.84
CA SER A 11 -2.42 13.91 -4.98
C SER A 11 -1.49 13.27 -3.95
N ASN A 12 -1.74 12.00 -3.60
CA ASN A 12 -0.92 11.29 -2.62
C ASN A 12 0.52 11.08 -3.14
N ARG A 13 0.70 10.91 -4.46
CA ARG A 13 2.05 10.85 -5.08
C ARG A 13 2.82 12.17 -4.96
N GLU A 14 2.18 13.33 -5.03
CA GLU A 14 2.85 14.61 -4.75
C GLU A 14 3.26 14.72 -3.29
N TRP A 15 2.36 14.32 -2.39
CA TRP A 15 2.62 14.30 -0.96
C TRP A 15 3.80 13.38 -0.61
N PHE A 16 3.80 12.12 -1.08
CA PHE A 16 4.88 11.17 -0.81
C PHE A 16 6.24 11.67 -1.29
N ARG A 17 6.30 12.36 -2.45
CA ARG A 17 7.57 12.92 -2.98
C ARG A 17 8.17 13.99 -2.07
N ASP A 18 7.33 14.82 -1.45
CA ASP A 18 7.82 15.81 -0.50
C ASP A 18 8.16 15.16 0.85
N ALA A 19 7.26 14.31 1.34
CA ALA A 19 7.36 13.67 2.64
C ALA A 19 8.57 12.73 2.77
N LEU A 20 8.93 12.04 1.68
CA LEU A 20 10.03 11.07 1.62
C LEU A 20 11.27 11.60 0.88
N ARG A 21 11.35 12.92 0.64
CA ARG A 21 12.46 13.49 -0.13
C ARG A 21 13.81 13.13 0.49
N GLY A 22 14.66 12.47 -0.31
CA GLY A 22 16.01 12.06 0.10
C GLY A 22 16.08 10.82 0.99
N GLN A 23 14.95 10.18 1.28
CA GLN A 23 14.90 8.90 2.00
C GLN A 23 15.14 7.73 1.03
N ASN A 24 15.95 6.75 1.44
CA ASN A 24 16.16 5.52 0.68
C ASN A 24 15.18 4.44 1.17
N VAL A 25 13.94 4.53 0.71
CA VAL A 25 12.82 3.71 1.18
C VAL A 25 11.91 3.28 0.01
N ILE A 26 11.08 2.27 0.24
CA ILE A 26 10.08 1.79 -0.73
C ILE A 26 8.70 1.91 -0.10
N LEU A 27 7.77 2.63 -0.74
CA LEU A 27 6.36 2.67 -0.29
C LEU A 27 5.76 1.27 -0.31
N CYS A 28 5.07 0.88 0.77
CA CYS A 28 4.45 -0.43 0.93
C CYS A 28 3.06 -0.29 1.58
N TYR A 29 2.35 -1.42 1.74
CA TYR A 29 1.05 -1.49 2.46
C TYR A 29 0.06 -0.40 1.98
N THR A 30 -0.63 0.29 2.90
CA THR A 30 -1.65 1.32 2.59
C THR A 30 -1.10 2.42 1.69
N SER A 31 0.10 2.93 1.98
CA SER A 31 0.71 3.98 1.18
C SER A 31 1.04 3.54 -0.25
N ALA A 32 1.34 2.25 -0.47
CA ALA A 32 1.47 1.70 -1.80
C ALA A 32 0.12 1.59 -2.53
N LEU A 33 -0.97 1.18 -1.84
CA LEU A 33 -2.32 1.18 -2.42
C LEU A 33 -2.74 2.59 -2.87
N GLU A 34 -2.42 3.61 -2.08
CA GLU A 34 -2.61 5.02 -2.44
C GLU A 34 -1.76 5.44 -3.64
N CYS A 35 -0.50 5.01 -3.66
CA CYS A 35 0.40 5.27 -4.78
C CYS A 35 -0.10 4.62 -6.08
N HIS A 36 -0.73 3.45 -6.01
CA HIS A 36 -1.37 2.78 -7.16
C HIS A 36 -2.75 3.34 -7.52
N GLN A 37 -3.29 4.27 -6.74
CA GLN A 37 -4.67 4.78 -6.88
C GLN A 37 -5.74 3.68 -6.72
N LEU A 38 -5.42 2.61 -5.99
CA LEU A 38 -6.39 1.58 -5.61
C LEU A 38 -7.14 1.97 -4.34
N PHE A 39 -6.51 2.78 -3.48
CA PHE A 39 -7.13 3.38 -2.31
C PHE A 39 -6.95 4.90 -2.38
N LEU A 40 -7.96 5.68 -2.01
CA LEU A 40 -7.87 7.15 -2.09
C LEU A 40 -7.08 7.77 -0.92
N GLY A 41 -6.84 6.99 0.14
CA GLY A 41 -6.26 7.48 1.38
C GLY A 41 -7.29 8.18 2.28
N TYR A 42 -6.84 8.53 3.47
CA TYR A 42 -7.68 9.23 4.45
C TYR A 42 -7.54 10.74 4.35
N LEU A 43 -8.59 11.44 4.79
CA LEU A 43 -8.58 12.90 4.87
C LEU A 43 -7.51 13.37 5.86
N ASN A 44 -6.62 14.25 5.40
CA ASN A 44 -5.49 14.76 6.19
C ASN A 44 -4.56 13.66 6.73
N GLU A 45 -4.37 12.58 5.96
CA GLU A 45 -3.43 11.52 6.29
C GLU A 45 -2.02 12.06 6.56
N SER A 46 -1.34 11.43 7.52
CA SER A 46 0.04 11.73 7.89
C SER A 46 0.92 10.50 8.06
N GLN A 47 0.34 9.30 8.18
CA GLN A 47 1.04 8.03 8.30
C GLN A 47 1.50 7.56 6.92
N ILE A 48 2.76 7.10 6.85
CA ILE A 48 3.33 6.55 5.62
C ILE A 48 3.98 5.21 5.93
N ASP A 49 3.60 4.17 5.21
CA ASP A 49 4.20 2.84 5.29
C ASP A 49 5.33 2.69 4.28
N VAL A 50 6.51 2.32 4.77
CA VAL A 50 7.68 2.07 3.93
C VAL A 50 8.48 0.84 4.37
N TYR A 51 9.05 0.12 3.41
CA TYR A 51 10.21 -0.72 3.65
C TYR A 51 11.47 0.15 3.74
N ALA A 52 12.31 -0.13 4.73
CA ALA A 52 13.57 0.57 4.96
C ALA A 52 14.65 -0.40 5.46
N LEU A 53 15.93 -0.07 5.26
CA LEU A 53 17.04 -0.87 5.79
C LEU A 53 17.31 -0.59 7.28
N ASP A 54 16.93 0.61 7.73
CA ASP A 54 17.08 1.06 9.11
C ASP A 54 15.86 1.92 9.49
N LYS A 55 15.61 2.03 10.79
CA LYS A 55 14.59 2.94 11.31
C LYS A 55 15.00 4.40 11.06
N GLY A 56 14.12 5.19 10.47
CA GLY A 56 14.34 6.62 10.27
C GLY A 56 13.94 7.50 11.47
N GLU A 57 14.01 8.82 11.28
CA GLU A 57 13.80 9.81 12.34
C GLU A 57 12.34 10.30 12.49
N TYR A 58 11.50 10.00 11.51
CA TYR A 58 10.11 10.49 11.47
C TYR A 58 9.17 9.55 12.24
N SER A 59 8.36 10.09 13.16
CA SER A 59 7.45 9.31 14.00
C SER A 59 6.15 8.92 13.30
N ASN A 60 5.79 9.60 12.21
CA ASN A 60 4.63 9.31 11.38
C ASN A 60 4.97 8.47 10.13
N ILE A 61 6.16 7.86 10.11
CA ILE A 61 6.53 6.88 9.10
C ILE A 61 6.67 5.53 9.79
N ASN A 62 5.90 4.56 9.33
CA ASN A 62 6.00 3.17 9.73
C ASN A 62 7.13 2.52 8.92
N TYR A 63 8.30 2.41 9.55
CA TYR A 63 9.46 1.75 8.95
C TYR A 63 9.38 0.24 9.17
N HIS A 64 8.97 -0.48 8.13
CA HIS A 64 9.08 -1.92 8.04
C HIS A 64 10.53 -2.28 7.72
N VAL A 65 11.34 -2.52 8.75
CA VAL A 65 12.78 -2.73 8.61
C VAL A 65 13.07 -4.10 8.00
N VAL A 66 13.80 -4.13 6.89
CA VAL A 66 14.21 -5.33 6.15
C VAL A 66 15.73 -5.38 6.00
N GLU A 67 16.30 -6.58 5.86
CA GLU A 67 17.76 -6.76 5.71
C GLU A 67 18.28 -6.26 4.34
N SER A 68 17.43 -6.27 3.31
CA SER A 68 17.75 -5.86 1.95
C SER A 68 16.46 -5.53 1.18
N PHE A 69 16.57 -4.71 0.13
CA PHE A 69 15.49 -4.50 -0.84
C PHE A 69 15.48 -5.56 -1.95
N GLU A 70 16.46 -6.46 -1.98
CA GLU A 70 16.51 -7.56 -2.95
C GLU A 70 15.30 -8.49 -2.79
N GLY A 71 14.63 -8.81 -3.90
CA GLY A 71 13.45 -9.66 -3.91
C GLY A 71 12.12 -8.94 -3.67
N ILE A 72 12.14 -7.65 -3.29
CA ILE A 72 10.92 -6.84 -3.23
C ILE A 72 10.56 -6.41 -4.65
N GLU A 73 9.42 -6.87 -5.15
CA GLU A 73 8.94 -6.44 -6.47
C GLU A 73 8.46 -4.98 -6.39
N THR A 74 9.02 -4.11 -7.24
CA THR A 74 8.74 -2.67 -7.20
C THR A 74 8.34 -2.12 -8.55
N VAL A 75 7.61 -1.01 -8.49
CA VAL A 75 7.35 -0.10 -9.61
C VAL A 75 7.87 1.29 -9.25
N ARG A 76 8.15 2.09 -10.28
CA ARG A 76 8.65 3.45 -10.13
C ARG A 76 7.65 4.45 -10.70
N PHE A 77 7.31 5.46 -9.91
CA PHE A 77 6.52 6.62 -10.32
C PHE A 77 7.40 7.87 -10.14
N ASP A 78 8.04 8.29 -11.22
CA ASP A 78 9.08 9.33 -11.19
C ASP A 78 10.23 8.98 -10.22
N ASP A 79 10.40 9.76 -9.15
CA ASP A 79 11.39 9.55 -8.10
C ASP A 79 10.89 8.63 -6.97
N LEU A 80 9.60 8.29 -6.92
CA LEU A 80 9.05 7.34 -5.94
C LEU A 80 9.29 5.90 -6.34
N VAL A 81 9.66 5.08 -5.35
CA VAL A 81 9.69 3.62 -5.46
C VAL A 81 8.58 3.07 -4.58
N CYS A 82 7.78 2.18 -5.15
CA CYS A 82 6.61 1.58 -4.51
C CYS A 82 6.63 0.08 -4.77
N THR A 83 6.12 -0.74 -3.85
CA THR A 83 5.89 -2.16 -4.14
C THR A 83 4.92 -2.31 -5.33
N SER A 84 5.07 -3.37 -6.13
CA SER A 84 4.10 -3.69 -7.19
C SER A 84 2.72 -3.96 -6.58
N VAL A 85 1.63 -3.93 -7.36
CA VAL A 85 0.29 -4.28 -6.85
C VAL A 85 0.29 -5.69 -6.24
N ASN A 86 0.94 -6.66 -6.90
CA ASN A 86 1.03 -8.03 -6.41
C ASN A 86 1.81 -8.11 -5.10
N GLN A 87 2.95 -7.42 -5.00
CA GLN A 87 3.73 -7.35 -3.78
C GLN A 87 2.94 -6.69 -2.66
N THR A 88 2.35 -5.51 -2.88
CA THR A 88 1.53 -4.80 -1.88
C THR A 88 0.41 -5.69 -1.34
N VAL A 89 -0.35 -6.34 -2.22
CA VAL A 89 -1.46 -7.21 -1.80
C VAL A 89 -0.94 -8.42 -1.04
N ASN A 90 0.16 -9.04 -1.47
CA ASN A 90 0.74 -10.17 -0.75
C ASN A 90 1.33 -9.80 0.61
N ASP A 91 1.94 -8.62 0.74
CA ASP A 91 2.49 -8.10 2.00
C ASP A 91 1.35 -7.92 3.02
N MET A 92 0.28 -7.23 2.60
CA MET A 92 -0.87 -6.97 3.46
C MET A 92 -1.65 -8.24 3.78
N LEU A 93 -1.71 -9.22 2.87
CA LEU A 93 -2.29 -10.53 3.18
C LEU A 93 -1.42 -11.31 4.16
N ALA A 94 -0.09 -11.30 4.02
CA ALA A 94 0.79 -12.02 4.94
C ALA A 94 0.71 -11.44 6.36
N ASP A 95 0.60 -10.12 6.47
CA ASP A 95 0.63 -9.38 7.74
C ASP A 95 -0.76 -8.88 8.20
N PHE A 96 -1.83 -9.49 7.70
CA PHE A 96 -3.20 -9.00 7.80
C PHE A 96 -3.67 -8.55 9.19
N ASP A 97 -3.18 -9.17 10.25
CA ASP A 97 -3.59 -8.86 11.62
C ASP A 97 -2.95 -7.57 12.17
N ASN A 98 -2.03 -6.95 11.43
CA ASN A 98 -1.28 -5.75 11.82
C ASN A 98 -1.42 -4.59 10.82
N ILE A 99 -2.34 -4.68 9.86
CA ILE A 99 -2.48 -3.70 8.77
C ILE A 99 -3.82 -2.99 8.81
N ASP A 100 -3.94 -1.95 8.00
CA ASP A 100 -5.22 -1.32 7.72
C ASP A 100 -6.06 -2.22 6.80
N GLU A 101 -6.87 -3.08 7.41
CA GLU A 101 -7.76 -4.02 6.74
C GLU A 101 -8.74 -3.31 5.79
N GLN A 102 -9.25 -2.15 6.22
CA GLN A 102 -10.22 -1.37 5.46
C GLN A 102 -9.63 -0.90 4.13
N SER A 103 -8.38 -0.42 4.14
CA SER A 103 -7.68 -0.01 2.93
C SER A 103 -7.49 -1.17 1.93
N LEU A 104 -7.18 -2.38 2.42
CA LEU A 104 -7.02 -3.56 1.56
C LEU A 104 -8.35 -3.99 0.94
N ILE A 105 -9.43 -4.03 1.73
CA ILE A 105 -10.78 -4.39 1.26
C ILE A 105 -11.23 -3.40 0.18
N GLU A 106 -11.08 -2.09 0.41
CA GLU A 106 -11.44 -1.07 -0.56
C GLU A 106 -10.60 -1.15 -1.84
N ALA A 107 -9.30 -1.39 -1.72
CA ALA A 107 -8.42 -1.54 -2.86
C ALA A 107 -8.79 -2.76 -3.71
N LEU A 108 -9.10 -3.89 -3.07
CA LEU A 108 -9.56 -5.08 -3.78
C LEU A 108 -10.93 -4.88 -4.42
N TRP A 109 -11.85 -4.18 -3.74
CA TRP A 109 -13.13 -3.81 -4.34
C TRP A 109 -12.93 -2.93 -5.58
N TYR A 110 -12.09 -1.91 -5.48
CA TYR A 110 -11.80 -1.00 -6.59
C TYR A 110 -11.12 -1.73 -7.76
N TYR A 111 -10.13 -2.59 -7.47
CA TYR A 111 -9.52 -3.46 -8.46
C TYR A 111 -10.59 -4.30 -9.18
N TYR A 112 -11.44 -5.00 -8.42
CA TYR A 112 -12.49 -5.85 -8.96
C TYR A 112 -13.43 -5.09 -9.91
N VAL A 113 -13.96 -3.93 -9.51
CA VAL A 113 -14.89 -3.17 -10.37
C VAL A 113 -14.24 -2.54 -11.59
N THR A 114 -12.94 -2.24 -11.53
CA THR A 114 -12.17 -1.70 -12.66
C THR A 114 -11.60 -2.77 -13.58
N HIS A 115 -11.54 -4.03 -13.14
CA HIS A 115 -11.00 -5.17 -13.88
C HIS A 115 -12.11 -6.17 -14.27
N ASN A 116 -13.19 -5.66 -14.86
CA ASN A 116 -14.31 -6.45 -15.38
C ASN A 116 -14.95 -7.41 -14.35
N LYS A 117 -15.01 -7.01 -13.08
CA LYS A 117 -15.51 -7.85 -11.98
C LYS A 117 -14.73 -9.16 -11.89
N SER A 118 -13.42 -9.06 -11.96
CA SER A 118 -12.49 -10.17 -11.77
C SER A 118 -11.27 -9.74 -10.96
N PHE A 119 -10.69 -10.70 -10.27
CA PHE A 119 -9.37 -10.56 -9.65
C PHE A 119 -8.25 -11.10 -10.54
N ASP A 120 -8.57 -11.51 -11.78
CA ASP A 120 -7.57 -11.91 -12.76
C ASP A 120 -6.54 -10.80 -12.95
N GLY A 121 -5.26 -11.17 -12.96
CA GLY A 121 -4.13 -10.25 -13.00
C GLY A 121 -3.44 -10.05 -11.64
N LEU A 122 -4.10 -10.39 -10.53
CA LEU A 122 -3.43 -10.49 -9.23
C LEU A 122 -2.69 -11.84 -9.12
N ASP A 123 -1.38 -11.78 -8.86
CA ASP A 123 -0.55 -12.94 -8.56
C ASP A 123 -0.42 -13.11 -7.04
N ILE A 124 -1.28 -13.96 -6.48
CA ILE A 124 -1.34 -14.20 -5.03
C ILE A 124 -0.47 -15.39 -4.68
N SER A 125 0.47 -15.17 -3.75
CA SER A 125 1.37 -16.22 -3.27
C SER A 125 0.58 -17.39 -2.66
N PRO A 126 1.03 -18.65 -2.85
CA PRO A 126 0.30 -19.83 -2.38
C PRO A 126 -0.08 -19.79 -0.88
N GLN A 127 0.81 -19.27 -0.02
CA GLN A 127 0.57 -19.13 1.41
C GLN A 127 -0.55 -18.12 1.76
N ASN A 128 -0.80 -17.15 0.88
CA ASN A 128 -1.80 -16.10 1.07
C ASN A 128 -3.17 -16.47 0.47
N MET A 129 -3.26 -17.53 -0.34
CA MET A 129 -4.48 -17.89 -1.06
C MET A 129 -5.70 -18.14 -0.18
N ALA A 130 -5.51 -18.77 0.99
CA ALA A 130 -6.61 -19.02 1.92
C ALA A 130 -7.20 -17.70 2.44
N ARG A 131 -6.32 -16.79 2.86
CA ARG A 131 -6.70 -15.48 3.39
C ARG A 131 -7.29 -14.61 2.29
N PHE A 132 -6.67 -14.56 1.12
CA PHE A 132 -7.20 -13.87 -0.06
C PHE A 132 -8.62 -14.33 -0.40
N GLY A 133 -8.89 -15.64 -0.29
CA GLY A 133 -10.21 -16.22 -0.47
C GLY A 133 -11.29 -15.61 0.44
N SER A 134 -10.97 -15.29 1.69
CA SER A 134 -11.89 -14.63 2.61
C SER A 134 -12.03 -13.14 2.31
N ILE A 135 -10.91 -12.43 2.09
CA ILE A 135 -10.93 -10.98 1.91
C ILE A 135 -11.61 -10.58 0.59
N LYS A 136 -11.43 -11.36 -0.48
CA LYS A 136 -12.06 -11.06 -1.77
C LYS A 136 -13.60 -11.11 -1.68
N ASP A 137 -14.16 -11.99 -0.85
CA ASP A 137 -15.60 -12.10 -0.68
C ASP A 137 -16.15 -10.86 0.06
N TRP A 138 -15.40 -10.35 1.05
CA TRP A 138 -15.71 -9.08 1.71
C TRP A 138 -15.59 -7.89 0.76
N ALA A 139 -14.55 -7.85 -0.06
CA ALA A 139 -14.35 -6.81 -1.06
C ALA A 139 -15.51 -6.76 -2.07
N VAL A 140 -16.00 -7.90 -2.57
CA VAL A 140 -17.15 -7.94 -3.47
C VAL A 140 -18.42 -7.39 -2.79
N GLY A 141 -18.62 -7.69 -1.50
CA GLY A 141 -19.77 -7.19 -0.73
C GLY A 141 -19.68 -5.74 -0.26
N TYR A 142 -18.51 -5.10 -0.36
CA TYR A 142 -18.23 -3.82 0.31
C TYR A 142 -19.16 -2.65 -0.07
N LYS A 143 -19.66 -2.59 -1.31
CA LYS A 143 -20.62 -1.55 -1.77
C LYS A 143 -21.91 -2.11 -2.35
N GLU A 144 -22.29 -3.33 -1.98
CA GLU A 144 -23.62 -3.86 -2.30
C GLU A 144 -24.71 -3.42 -1.29
N GLU A 145 -24.36 -2.56 -0.32
CA GLU A 145 -25.29 -1.87 0.60
C GLU A 145 -25.49 -0.39 0.26
#